data_AF-A0A958C1T6-F1
#
_entry.id   AF-A0A958C1T6-F1
#
_cell.length_a   1.000
_cell.length_b   1.000
_cell.length_c   1.000
_cell.angle_alpha   90.00
_cell.angle_beta   90.00
_cell.angle_gamma   90.00
#
_symmetry.space_group_name_H-M   'P 1'
#
loop_
_entity.id
_entity.type
_entity.pdbx_description
1 polymer ?
#
loop_
_entity_poly.entity_id
_entity_poly.type
_entity_poly.pdbx_seq_one_letter_code
_entity_poly.pdbx_strand_id
1 'polypeptide(L)'
;MNKFAQAIEKIDTANANDPNLMDDGGQMRPLELVHAERRTEWIYKLAGAEASEELLLAARGQHIRRWEIPRDAYPRDRAGYLKWRNDLKKFHAEKTTDIMKAVG
;
A
#
# COMPACT_ATOMS: atom_id res chain seq x y z
N MET A 1 -20.46 -4.41 -6.53
CA MET A 1 -19.17 -4.69 -5.86
C MET A 1 -19.36 -4.52 -4.35
N ASN A 2 -18.92 -5.46 -3.51
CA ASN A 2 -19.05 -5.33 -2.05
C ASN A 2 -18.07 -4.28 -1.48
N LYS A 3 -18.23 -3.88 -0.22
CA LYS A 3 -17.40 -2.82 0.41
C LYS A 3 -15.91 -3.15 0.39
N PHE A 4 -15.57 -4.40 0.70
CA PHE A 4 -14.20 -4.91 0.65
C PHE A 4 -13.57 -4.70 -0.74
N ALA A 5 -14.22 -5.17 -1.81
CA ALA A 5 -13.71 -5.02 -3.16
C ALA A 5 -13.62 -3.55 -3.61
N GLN A 6 -14.57 -2.70 -3.19
CA GLN A 6 -14.49 -1.24 -3.43
C GLN A 6 -13.28 -0.60 -2.73
N ALA A 7 -12.96 -1.02 -1.50
CA ALA A 7 -11.79 -0.53 -0.79
C ALA A 7 -10.48 -0.96 -1.47
N ILE A 8 -10.38 -2.23 -1.90
CA ILE A 8 -9.23 -2.72 -2.67
C ILE A 8 -9.04 -1.91 -3.96
N GLU A 9 -10.11 -1.73 -4.74
CA GLU A 9 -10.06 -0.94 -5.98
C GLU A 9 -9.58 0.51 -5.73
N LYS A 10 -10.03 1.14 -4.65
CA LYS A 10 -9.59 2.50 -4.28
C LYS A 10 -8.13 2.55 -3.84
N ILE A 11 -7.64 1.54 -3.12
CA ILE A 11 -6.22 1.44 -2.76
C ILE A 11 -5.37 1.24 -4.02
N ASP A 12 -5.78 0.34 -4.91
CA ASP A 12 -5.07 0.07 -6.16
C ASP A 12 -5.08 1.30 -7.07
N THR A 13 -6.21 2.02 -7.17
CA THR A 13 -6.31 3.29 -7.89
C THR A 13 -5.38 4.34 -7.31
N ALA A 14 -5.29 4.44 -5.99
CA ALA A 14 -4.35 5.36 -5.35
C ALA A 14 -2.91 5.02 -5.76
N ASN A 15 -2.51 3.75 -5.61
CA ASN A 15 -1.17 3.24 -5.95
C ASN A 15 -0.83 3.26 -7.43
N ALA A 16 -1.82 3.24 -8.32
CA ALA A 16 -1.63 3.41 -9.75
C ALA A 16 -1.09 4.81 -10.13
N ASN A 17 -1.19 5.79 -9.23
CA ASN A 17 -0.60 7.13 -9.43
C ASN A 17 0.88 7.22 -9.02
N ASP A 18 1.52 6.12 -8.60
CA ASP A 18 2.95 6.11 -8.32
C ASP A 18 3.74 6.36 -9.62
N PRO A 19 4.52 7.46 -9.71
CA PRO A 19 5.33 7.74 -10.90
C PRO A 19 6.55 6.81 -11.01
N ASN A 20 6.92 6.13 -9.92
CA ASN A 20 8.01 5.17 -9.95
C ASN A 20 7.49 3.87 -10.55
N LEU A 21 8.17 3.40 -11.60
CA LEU A 21 7.79 2.16 -12.29
C LEU A 21 8.77 1.05 -11.94
N MET A 22 8.27 -0.18 -11.88
CA MET A 22 9.09 -1.38 -11.85
C MET A 22 8.72 -2.33 -12.99
N ASP A 23 9.70 -3.10 -13.45
CA ASP A 23 9.44 -4.20 -14.37
C ASP A 23 8.72 -5.33 -13.63
N ASP A 24 7.54 -5.67 -14.12
CA ASP A 24 6.69 -6.74 -13.63
C ASP A 24 6.38 -7.70 -14.79
N GLY A 25 7.31 -8.61 -15.05
CA GLY A 25 7.15 -9.62 -16.11
C GLY A 25 7.23 -9.06 -17.53
N GLY A 26 8.02 -8.01 -17.75
CA GLY A 26 8.16 -7.35 -19.06
C GLY A 26 7.24 -6.15 -19.25
N GLN A 27 6.40 -5.82 -18.26
CA GLN A 27 5.58 -4.62 -18.25
C GLN A 27 6.03 -3.67 -17.15
N MET A 28 6.30 -2.41 -17.52
CA MET A 28 6.56 -1.35 -16.54
C MET A 28 5.24 -0.94 -15.87
N ARG A 29 5.14 -1.15 -14.55
CA ARG A 29 3.93 -0.86 -13.76
C ARG A 29 4.27 -0.02 -12.52
N PRO A 30 3.32 0.77 -11.98
CA PRO A 30 3.52 1.56 -10.77
C PRO A 30 4.04 0.70 -9.60
N LEU A 31 5.14 1.12 -8.99
CA LEU A 31 5.93 0.35 -8.04
C LEU A 31 5.08 -0.07 -6.82
N GLU A 32 4.44 0.89 -6.15
CA GLU A 32 3.65 0.57 -4.96
C GLU A 32 2.36 -0.22 -5.31
N LEU A 33 1.84 -0.16 -6.55
CA LEU A 33 0.73 -1.02 -6.99
C LEU A 33 1.17 -2.48 -7.08
N VAL A 34 2.28 -2.75 -7.77
CA VAL A 34 2.83 -4.10 -7.90
C VAL A 34 3.19 -4.67 -6.53
N HIS A 35 3.78 -3.86 -5.65
CA HIS A 35 4.06 -4.29 -4.28
C HIS A 35 2.78 -4.66 -3.54
N ALA A 36 1.75 -3.81 -3.57
CA ALA A 36 0.48 -4.06 -2.89
C ALA A 36 -0.19 -5.37 -3.34
N GLU A 37 -0.23 -5.62 -4.65
CA GLU A 37 -0.72 -6.87 -5.24
C GLU A 37 0.05 -8.09 -4.71
N ARG A 38 1.37 -8.09 -4.87
CA ARG A 38 2.25 -9.20 -4.43
C ARG A 38 2.11 -9.47 -2.92
N ARG A 39 1.90 -8.44 -2.10
CA ARG A 39 1.69 -8.62 -0.65
C ARG A 39 0.42 -9.41 -0.35
N THR A 40 -0.68 -9.07 -1.01
CA THR A 40 -1.93 -9.84 -0.84
C THR A 40 -1.87 -11.23 -1.46
N GLU A 41 -1.19 -11.41 -2.59
CA GLU A 41 -0.95 -12.74 -3.18
C GLU A 41 -0.21 -13.67 -2.20
N TRP A 42 0.81 -13.14 -1.51
CA TRP A 42 1.52 -13.88 -0.48
C TRP A 42 0.63 -14.27 0.69
N ILE A 43 -0.28 -13.39 1.11
CA ILE A 43 -1.24 -13.71 2.19
C ILE A 43 -2.18 -14.83 1.73
N TYR A 44 -2.70 -14.76 0.51
CA TYR A 44 -3.51 -15.86 -0.03
C TYR A 44 -2.73 -17.17 -0.10
N LYS A 45 -1.44 -17.16 -0.47
CA LYS A 45 -0.59 -18.35 -0.48
C LYS A 45 -0.39 -18.96 0.91
N LEU A 46 -0.33 -18.13 1.96
CA LEU A 46 -0.05 -18.57 3.32
C LEU A 46 -1.31 -18.95 4.12
N ALA A 47 -2.39 -18.20 3.95
CA ALA A 47 -3.62 -18.34 4.74
C ALA A 47 -4.81 -18.90 3.93
N GLY A 48 -4.73 -18.94 2.61
CA GLY A 48 -5.81 -19.46 1.76
C GLY A 48 -7.11 -18.67 1.91
N ALA A 49 -8.23 -19.39 1.89
CA ALA A 49 -9.58 -18.83 2.03
C ALA A 49 -9.87 -18.25 3.43
N GLU A 50 -9.04 -18.55 4.43
CA GLU A 50 -9.18 -18.07 5.81
C GLU A 50 -8.58 -16.67 6.00
N ALA A 51 -7.97 -16.08 4.97
CA ALA A 51 -7.47 -14.71 5.04
C ALA A 51 -8.63 -13.73 5.23
N SER A 52 -8.67 -13.06 6.38
CA SER A 52 -9.73 -12.09 6.68
C SER A 52 -9.66 -10.87 5.77
N GLU A 53 -10.81 -10.21 5.56
CA GLU A 53 -10.89 -8.97 4.77
C GLU A 53 -9.98 -7.89 5.36
N GLU A 54 -9.90 -7.77 6.69
CA GLU A 54 -9.05 -6.80 7.39
C GLU A 54 -7.56 -7.07 7.13
N LEU A 55 -7.15 -8.34 7.13
CA LEU A 55 -5.78 -8.72 6.84
C LEU A 55 -5.40 -8.37 5.39
N LEU A 56 -6.31 -8.65 4.45
CA LEU A 56 -6.12 -8.35 3.04
C LEU A 56 -6.07 -6.83 2.79
N LEU A 57 -6.95 -6.05 3.43
CA LEU A 57 -6.95 -4.59 3.36
C LEU A 57 -5.68 -3.99 3.97
N ALA A 58 -5.25 -4.47 5.15
CA ALA A 58 -4.03 -4.00 5.80
C ALA A 58 -2.79 -4.27 4.94
N ALA A 59 -2.75 -5.42 4.26
CA ALA A 59 -1.66 -5.77 3.36
C ALA A 59 -1.69 -4.97 2.07
N ARG A 60 -2.88 -4.76 1.50
CA ARG A 60 -3.02 -3.97 0.27
C ARG A 60 -2.68 -2.50 0.50
N GLY A 61 -3.06 -1.95 1.65
CA GLY A 61 -2.78 -0.57 2.05
C GLY A 61 -1.41 -0.33 2.72
N GLN A 62 -0.57 -1.36 2.89
CA GLN A 62 0.62 -1.29 3.76
C GLN A 62 1.56 -0.12 3.40
N HIS A 63 1.74 0.16 2.10
CA HIS A 63 2.57 1.24 1.55
C HIS A 63 1.77 2.18 0.64
N ILE A 64 0.47 2.36 0.91
CA ILE A 64 -0.37 3.22 0.09
C ILE A 64 0.24 4.62 -0.05
N ARG A 65 0.40 5.12 -1.29
CA ARG A 65 0.92 6.49 -1.55
C ARG A 65 2.31 6.78 -0.98
N ARG A 66 3.11 5.75 -0.67
CA ARG A 66 4.42 5.89 -0.03
C ARG A 66 5.40 6.79 -0.81
N TRP A 67 5.31 6.82 -2.14
CA TRP A 67 6.15 7.68 -2.99
C TRP A 67 5.99 9.18 -2.70
N GLU A 68 4.89 9.61 -2.08
CA GLU A 68 4.64 11.01 -1.70
C GLU A 68 5.53 11.48 -0.54
N ILE A 69 6.08 10.55 0.24
CA ILE A 69 7.01 10.84 1.33
C ILE A 69 8.31 10.09 1.04
N PRO A 70 9.14 10.59 0.11
CA PRO A 70 10.34 9.88 -0.32
C PRO A 70 11.40 9.88 0.79
N ARG A 71 12.24 8.85 0.81
CA ARG A 71 13.27 8.68 1.85
C ARG A 71 14.30 9.80 1.84
N ASP A 72 14.59 10.38 0.68
CA ASP A 72 15.56 11.46 0.50
C ASP A 72 15.12 12.81 1.08
N ALA A 73 13.81 13.00 1.36
CA ALA A 73 13.29 14.17 2.07
C ALA A 73 13.70 14.20 3.57
N TYR A 74 14.39 13.18 4.07
CA TYR A 74 14.83 13.05 5.46
C TYR A 74 16.35 12.86 5.52
N PRO A 75 17.03 13.31 6.60
CA PRO A 75 18.47 13.09 6.79
C PRO A 75 18.89 11.63 6.60
N ARG A 76 20.06 11.39 6.00
CA ARG A 76 20.61 10.05 5.69
C ARG A 76 21.30 9.39 6.89
N ASP A 77 20.74 9.57 8.07
CA ASP A 77 21.18 8.97 9.31
C ASP A 77 20.09 8.06 9.92
N ARG A 78 20.42 7.43 11.05
CA ARG A 78 19.50 6.55 11.77
C ARG A 78 18.27 7.31 12.28
N ALA A 79 18.45 8.52 12.79
CA ALA A 79 17.36 9.34 13.33
C ALA A 79 16.36 9.73 12.24
N GLY A 80 16.85 10.20 11.09
CA GLY A 80 16.06 10.53 9.91
C GLY A 80 15.33 9.33 9.33
N TYR A 81 15.95 8.14 9.29
CA TYR A 81 15.27 6.90 8.89
C TYR A 81 14.11 6.54 9.84
N LEU A 82 14.33 6.60 11.16
CA LEU A 82 13.29 6.31 12.15
C LEU A 82 12.14 7.32 12.08
N LYS A 83 12.46 8.61 11.89
CA LYS A 83 11.46 9.66 11.70
C LYS A 83 10.62 9.39 10.45
N TRP A 84 11.26 9.20 9.29
CA TRP A 84 10.58 8.88 8.03
C TRP A 84 9.66 7.66 8.17
N ARG A 85 10.16 6.58 8.80
CA ARG A 85 9.36 5.38 9.02
C ARG A 85 8.15 5.64 9.93
N ASN A 86 8.28 6.48 10.95
CA ASN A 86 7.18 6.82 11.84
C ASN A 86 6.14 7.72 11.17
N ASP A 87 6.60 8.66 10.34
CA ASP A 87 5.70 9.53 9.56
C ASP A 87 4.93 8.72 8.52
N LEU A 88 5.59 7.77 7.83
CA LEU A 88 4.93 6.82 6.91
C LEU A 88 3.86 5.97 7.60
N LYS A 89 4.09 5.46 8.82
CA LYS A 89 3.08 4.67 9.55
C LYS A 89 1.78 5.46 9.74
N LYS A 90 1.90 6.72 10.16
CA LYS A 90 0.74 7.60 10.37
C LYS A 90 0.05 7.90 9.05
N PHE A 91 0.83 8.25 8.03
CA PHE A 91 0.34 8.57 6.70
C PHE A 91 -0.42 7.40 6.05
N HIS A 92 0.13 6.19 6.05
CA HIS A 92 -0.54 5.02 5.46
C HIS A 92 -1.83 4.67 6.22
N ALA A 93 -1.81 4.77 7.56
CA ALA A 93 -2.99 4.53 8.38
C ALA A 93 -4.11 5.54 8.08
N GLU A 94 -3.76 6.82 7.94
CA GLU A 94 -4.70 7.89 7.57
C GLU A 94 -5.30 7.65 6.19
N LYS A 95 -4.46 7.46 5.15
CA LYS A 95 -4.94 7.21 3.78
C LYS A 95 -5.83 5.99 3.65
N THR A 96 -5.46 4.90 4.30
CA THR A 96 -6.27 3.67 4.30
C THR A 96 -7.59 3.92 5.03
N THR A 97 -7.56 4.62 6.18
CA THR A 97 -8.76 4.97 6.94
C THR A 97 -9.73 5.84 6.14
N ASP A 98 -9.21 6.83 5.41
CA ASP A 98 -10.04 7.71 4.57
C ASP A 98 -10.75 6.91 3.46
N ILE A 99 -10.07 5.96 2.84
CA ILE A 99 -10.67 5.05 1.86
C ILE A 99 -11.75 4.18 2.50
N MET A 100 -11.46 3.58 3.66
CA MET A 100 -12.42 2.75 4.38
C MET A 100 -13.68 3.53 4.77
N LYS A 101 -13.52 4.76 5.29
CA LYS A 101 -14.66 5.65 5.60
C LYS A 101 -15.48 5.99 4.35
N ALA A 102 -14.83 6.18 3.21
CA ALA A 102 -15.51 6.53 1.97
C ALA A 102 -16.34 5.37 1.38
N VAL A 103 -16.00 4.10 1.68
CA VAL A 103 -16.78 2.93 1.25
C VAL A 103 -17.82 2.48 2.27
N GLY A 104 -17.76 3.01 3.49
CA GLY A 104 -18.70 2.76 4.60
C GLY A 104 -18.46 1.43 5.30
#